data_AF-A0A345CY13-F1
#
_entry.id   AF-A0A345CY13-F1
#
_cell.length_a   1.000
_cell.length_b   1.000
_cell.length_c   1.000
_cell.angle_alpha   90.00
_cell.angle_beta   90.00
_cell.angle_gamma   90.00
#
_symmetry.space_group_name_H-M   'P 1'
#
loop_
_entity.id
_entity.type
_entity.pdbx_description
1 polymer ?
#
loop_
_entity_poly.entity_id
_entity_poly.type
_entity_poly.pdbx_seq_one_letter_code
_entity_poly.pdbx_strand_id
1 'polypeptide(L)'
;MEFEDQDTGERTSLEDKVNKSIANPANRRRELMTRQRGFEDVANEMGLTGEFHTLTAPSRFHAVHTSSHRNDKWTAGAVSPRNTQRYLCKIWAHVRAAWRRTGIRFFGFRVARPHHDGTLYWHLLLFMRPEHVDNVRDLFCYHSRFDDSEELLTPQALEACFQANPIDTSLCSATDYIAKYISKNIDGYALGDEM
;
A
#
# COMPACT_ATOMS: atom_id res chain seq x y z
N MET A 1 -21.80 -19.13 20.34
CA MET A 1 -22.82 -18.54 19.44
C MET A 1 -22.87 -19.41 18.20
N GLU A 2 -24.05 -19.83 17.77
CA GLU A 2 -24.22 -20.73 16.62
C GLU A 2 -24.90 -19.97 15.48
N PHE A 3 -24.59 -20.37 14.25
CA PHE A 3 -25.27 -19.91 13.04
C PHE A 3 -26.13 -21.05 12.53
N GLU A 4 -27.39 -20.76 12.20
CA GLU A 4 -28.34 -21.71 11.61
C GLU A 4 -28.62 -21.29 10.17
N ASP A 5 -28.45 -22.24 9.25
CA ASP A 5 -28.87 -22.07 7.87
C ASP A 5 -30.41 -22.15 7.79
N GLN A 6 -31.06 -21.12 7.25
CA GLN A 6 -32.53 -21.02 7.28
C GLN A 6 -33.24 -22.02 6.36
N ASP A 7 -32.55 -22.54 5.34
CA ASP A 7 -33.14 -23.44 4.34
C ASP A 7 -32.96 -24.91 4.73
N THR A 8 -31.83 -25.25 5.35
CA THR A 8 -31.45 -26.62 5.71
C THR A 8 -31.59 -26.94 7.19
N GLY A 9 -31.65 -25.91 8.06
CA GLY A 9 -31.64 -26.05 9.52
C GLY A 9 -30.29 -26.49 10.09
N GLU A 10 -29.23 -26.54 9.27
CA GLU A 10 -27.90 -26.93 9.73
C GLU A 10 -27.35 -25.88 10.71
N ARG A 11 -26.91 -26.33 11.89
CA ARG A 11 -26.31 -25.48 12.92
C ARG A 11 -24.81 -25.71 13.00
N THR A 12 -24.06 -24.62 13.01
CA THR A 12 -22.60 -24.65 13.09
C THR A 12 -22.10 -23.61 14.08
N SER A 13 -20.99 -23.90 14.75
CA SER A 13 -20.30 -22.94 15.61
C SER A 13 -19.82 -21.74 14.79
N LEU A 14 -20.14 -20.53 15.25
CA LEU A 14 -19.64 -19.29 14.64
C LEU A 14 -18.11 -19.18 14.78
N GLU A 15 -17.58 -19.63 15.92
CA GLU A 15 -16.13 -19.65 16.19
C GLU A 15 -15.41 -20.53 15.18
N ASP A 16 -15.94 -21.72 14.88
CA ASP A 16 -15.34 -22.62 13.88
C ASP A 16 -15.33 -22.00 12.48
N LYS A 17 -16.40 -21.29 12.11
CA LYS A 17 -16.47 -20.59 10.82
C LYS A 17 -15.49 -19.42 10.76
N VAL A 18 -15.34 -18.67 11.85
CA VAL A 18 -14.32 -17.61 11.94
C VAL A 18 -12.92 -18.21 11.79
N ASN A 19 -12.62 -19.27 12.53
CA ASN A 19 -11.32 -19.94 12.55
C ASN A 19 -10.95 -20.58 11.21
N LYS A 20 -11.92 -21.05 10.43
CA LYS A 20 -11.71 -21.68 9.11
C LYS A 20 -11.80 -20.70 7.93
N SER A 21 -12.16 -19.45 8.15
CA SER A 21 -12.31 -18.43 7.08
C SER A 21 -11.22 -17.37 7.13
N ILE A 22 -11.28 -16.41 6.19
CA ILE A 22 -10.44 -15.20 6.18
C ILE A 22 -10.81 -14.19 7.28
N ALA A 23 -11.82 -14.50 8.11
CA ALA A 23 -12.05 -13.75 9.35
C ALA A 23 -10.90 -13.99 10.35
N ASN A 24 -10.31 -15.20 10.35
CA ASN A 24 -9.07 -15.48 11.06
C ASN A 24 -7.90 -14.72 10.40
N PRO A 25 -7.20 -13.83 11.14
CA PRO A 25 -6.08 -13.05 10.61
C PRO A 25 -4.96 -13.91 10.01
N ALA A 26 -4.63 -15.06 10.61
CA ALA A 26 -3.59 -15.94 10.10
C ALA A 26 -3.96 -16.53 8.73
N ASN A 27 -5.22 -16.92 8.54
CA ASN A 27 -5.71 -17.40 7.25
C ASN A 27 -5.73 -16.29 6.22
N ARG A 28 -6.20 -15.09 6.58
CA ARG A 28 -6.20 -13.91 5.70
C ARG A 28 -4.79 -13.56 5.23
N ARG A 29 -3.81 -13.57 6.14
CA ARG A 29 -2.41 -13.30 5.78
C ARG A 29 -1.89 -14.37 4.82
N ARG A 30 -2.05 -15.66 5.13
CA ARG A 30 -1.62 -16.75 4.24
C ARG A 30 -2.22 -16.62 2.86
N GLU A 31 -3.51 -16.34 2.81
CA GLU A 31 -4.27 -16.18 1.57
C GLU A 31 -3.76 -14.97 0.73
N LEU A 32 -3.51 -13.82 1.36
CA LEU A 32 -2.90 -12.66 0.68
C LEU A 32 -1.49 -12.96 0.17
N MET A 33 -0.68 -13.70 0.94
CA MET A 33 0.65 -14.14 0.51
C MET A 33 0.57 -15.08 -0.70
N THR A 34 -0.39 -16.02 -0.72
CA THR A 34 -0.62 -16.90 -1.87
C THR A 34 -1.03 -16.11 -3.11
N ARG A 35 -1.94 -15.14 -2.99
CA ARG A 35 -2.33 -14.28 -4.13
C ARG A 35 -1.17 -13.45 -4.65
N GLN A 36 -0.36 -12.87 -3.75
CA GLN A 36 0.82 -12.10 -4.13
C GLN A 36 1.82 -12.96 -4.89
N ARG A 37 2.07 -14.20 -4.43
CA ARG A 37 2.93 -15.14 -5.14
C ARG A 37 2.40 -15.46 -6.53
N GLY A 38 1.09 -15.70 -6.66
CA GLY A 38 0.48 -15.91 -7.98
C GLY A 38 0.60 -14.70 -8.92
N PHE A 39 0.53 -13.48 -8.39
CA PHE A 39 0.75 -12.27 -9.20
C PHE A 39 2.18 -12.19 -9.71
N GLU A 40 3.15 -12.54 -8.87
CA GLU A 40 4.56 -12.60 -9.24
C GLU A 40 4.83 -13.68 -10.29
N ASP A 41 4.27 -14.89 -10.13
CA ASP A 41 4.44 -15.97 -11.11
C ASP A 41 3.88 -15.54 -12.49
N VAL A 42 2.69 -14.94 -12.53
CA VAL A 42 2.10 -14.39 -13.78
C VAL A 42 2.96 -13.25 -14.35
N ALA A 43 3.49 -12.36 -13.51
CA ALA A 43 4.34 -11.27 -13.97
C ALA A 43 5.62 -11.81 -14.63
N ASN A 44 6.25 -12.82 -14.02
CA ASN A 44 7.44 -13.47 -14.55
C ASN A 44 7.16 -14.18 -15.88
N GLU A 45 6.07 -14.94 -15.98
CA GLU A 45 5.65 -15.60 -17.23
C GLU A 45 5.41 -14.60 -18.37
N MET A 46 4.89 -13.42 -18.04
CA MET A 46 4.61 -12.35 -18.98
C MET A 46 5.81 -11.43 -19.26
N GLY A 47 6.97 -11.67 -18.65
CA GLY A 47 8.16 -10.81 -18.78
C GLY A 47 7.96 -9.39 -18.25
N LEU A 48 7.09 -9.22 -17.25
CA LEU A 48 6.84 -7.94 -16.61
C LEU A 48 7.90 -7.66 -15.54
N THR A 49 8.08 -6.38 -15.22
CA THR A 49 8.94 -5.93 -14.12
C THR A 49 8.10 -5.48 -12.93
N GLY A 50 8.64 -5.70 -11.73
CA GLY A 50 8.04 -5.25 -10.47
C GLY A 50 8.63 -3.92 -10.00
N GLU A 51 7.78 -3.03 -9.51
CA GLU A 51 8.15 -1.78 -8.85
C GLU A 51 7.49 -1.70 -7.47
N PHE A 52 8.27 -1.27 -6.48
CA PHE A 52 7.80 -0.96 -5.14
C PHE A 52 7.76 0.55 -4.92
N HIS A 53 6.55 1.10 -4.84
CA HIS A 53 6.32 2.51 -4.65
C HIS A 53 5.85 2.83 -3.23
N THR A 54 6.31 3.94 -2.69
CA THR A 54 5.79 4.53 -1.44
C THR A 54 5.14 5.86 -1.77
N LEU A 55 3.89 6.07 -1.34
CA LEU A 55 3.16 7.33 -1.50
C LEU A 55 2.79 7.89 -0.13
N THR A 56 3.24 9.11 0.14
CA THR A 56 3.05 9.81 1.41
C THR A 56 2.24 11.09 1.19
N ALA A 57 1.42 11.45 2.17
CA ALA A 57 0.68 12.71 2.14
C ALA A 57 1.59 13.92 2.46
N PRO A 58 1.30 15.13 1.95
CA PRO A 58 2.04 16.36 2.24
C PRO A 58 2.17 16.70 3.73
N SER A 59 3.13 17.56 4.06
CA SER A 59 3.50 17.93 5.43
C SER A 59 2.31 18.34 6.30
N ARG A 60 1.35 19.11 5.76
CA ARG A 60 0.15 19.54 6.49
C ARG A 60 -0.74 18.40 7.01
N PHE A 61 -0.55 17.16 6.53
CA PHE A 61 -1.21 15.98 7.09
C PHE A 61 -0.53 15.46 8.36
N HIS A 62 0.77 15.72 8.54
CA HIS A 62 1.56 15.13 9.62
C HIS A 62 1.58 16.05 10.83
N ALA A 63 1.17 15.55 12.00
CA ALA A 63 1.08 16.35 13.22
C ALA A 63 2.43 16.56 13.91
N VAL A 64 3.33 15.58 13.76
CA VAL A 64 4.62 15.51 14.46
C VAL A 64 5.69 15.05 13.50
N HIS A 65 6.82 15.75 13.48
CA HIS A 65 8.01 15.31 12.74
C HIS A 65 8.58 14.02 13.34
N THR A 66 9.41 13.30 12.58
CA THR A 66 10.12 12.11 13.08
C THR A 66 11.03 12.41 14.28
N SER A 67 11.44 13.68 14.45
CA SER A 67 12.19 14.18 15.61
C SER A 67 11.31 14.42 16.85
N SER A 68 10.05 13.99 16.85
CA SER A 68 9.05 14.20 17.92
C SER A 68 8.67 15.67 18.19
N HIS A 69 9.09 16.61 17.34
CA HIS A 69 8.67 18.00 17.40
C HIS A 69 7.35 18.20 16.66
N ARG A 70 6.49 19.08 17.17
CA ARG A 70 5.25 19.46 16.48
C ARG A 70 5.56 20.05 15.11
N ASN A 71 4.74 19.69 14.12
CA ASN A 71 4.82 20.27 12.79
C ASN A 71 3.97 21.55 12.71
N ASP A 72 4.60 22.69 12.44
CA ASP A 72 3.92 23.98 12.34
C ASP A 72 3.03 24.10 11.10
N LYS A 73 3.27 23.26 10.08
CA LYS A 73 2.46 23.18 8.87
C LYS A 73 1.20 22.34 9.05
N TRP A 74 1.12 21.59 10.15
CA TRP A 74 -0.02 20.73 10.44
C TRP A 74 -1.31 21.55 10.59
N THR A 75 -2.33 21.20 9.81
CA THR A 75 -3.62 21.90 9.88
C THR A 75 -4.59 21.14 10.78
N ALA A 76 -4.91 21.73 11.94
CA ALA A 76 -5.88 21.18 12.88
C ALA A 76 -7.25 20.96 12.21
N GLY A 77 -7.81 19.75 12.35
CA GLY A 77 -9.10 19.36 11.75
C GLY A 77 -9.03 18.87 10.29
N ALA A 78 -7.91 19.07 9.57
CA ALA A 78 -7.76 18.57 8.21
C ALA A 78 -7.49 17.05 8.14
N VAL A 79 -7.08 16.42 9.25
CA VAL A 79 -6.38 15.13 9.17
C VAL A 79 -6.87 14.11 10.19
N SER A 80 -7.64 13.16 9.69
CA SER A 80 -7.84 11.86 10.31
C SER A 80 -7.33 10.79 9.34
N PRO A 81 -7.08 9.54 9.78
CA PRO A 81 -6.76 8.44 8.86
C PRO A 81 -7.73 8.37 7.67
N ARG A 82 -9.01 8.70 7.90
CA ARG A 82 -10.04 8.79 6.84
C ARG A 82 -9.75 9.88 5.81
N ASN A 83 -9.31 11.07 6.23
CA ASN A 83 -9.00 12.16 5.32
C ASN A 83 -7.71 11.89 4.54
N THR A 84 -6.67 11.38 5.21
CA THR A 84 -5.43 10.98 4.52
C THR A 84 -5.71 9.88 3.49
N GLN A 85 -6.53 8.88 3.84
CA GLN A 85 -6.94 7.85 2.88
C GLN A 85 -7.67 8.44 1.67
N ARG A 86 -8.59 9.40 1.89
CA ARG A 86 -9.30 10.09 0.79
C ARG A 86 -8.35 10.84 -0.12
N TYR A 87 -7.35 11.52 0.46
CA TYR A 87 -6.31 12.21 -0.29
C TYR A 87 -5.50 11.24 -1.17
N LEU A 88 -4.98 10.16 -0.58
CA LEU A 88 -4.21 9.16 -1.32
C LEU A 88 -5.03 8.50 -2.43
N CYS A 89 -6.32 8.23 -2.18
CA CYS A 89 -7.26 7.75 -3.20
C CYS A 89 -7.46 8.74 -4.35
N LYS A 90 -7.50 10.05 -4.08
CA LYS A 90 -7.59 11.10 -5.12
C LYS A 90 -6.34 11.08 -6.01
N ILE A 91 -5.15 11.08 -5.42
CA ILE A 91 -3.88 10.98 -6.17
C ILE A 91 -3.87 9.72 -7.03
N TRP A 92 -4.22 8.58 -6.44
CA TRP A 92 -4.28 7.31 -7.15
C TRP A 92 -5.27 7.31 -8.32
N ALA A 93 -6.44 7.94 -8.16
CA ALA A 93 -7.39 8.08 -9.25
C ALA A 93 -6.81 8.90 -10.42
N HIS A 94 -6.08 9.99 -10.13
CA HIS A 94 -5.42 10.79 -11.15
C HIS A 94 -4.31 10.02 -11.87
N VAL A 95 -3.42 9.35 -11.11
CA VAL A 95 -2.34 8.52 -11.65
C VAL A 95 -2.88 7.43 -12.56
N ARG A 96 -3.87 6.65 -12.10
CA ARG A 96 -4.49 5.59 -12.93
C ARG A 96 -5.15 6.14 -14.19
N ALA A 97 -5.79 7.30 -14.10
CA ALA A 97 -6.41 7.94 -15.27
C ALA A 97 -5.33 8.40 -16.28
N ALA A 98 -4.20 8.92 -15.81
CA ALA A 98 -3.07 9.31 -16.66
C ALA A 98 -2.45 8.09 -17.36
N TRP A 99 -2.13 7.04 -16.61
CA TRP A 99 -1.64 5.77 -17.17
C TRP A 99 -2.59 5.16 -18.20
N ARG A 100 -3.91 5.22 -17.94
CA ARG A 100 -4.89 4.73 -18.92
C ARG A 100 -4.85 5.50 -20.23
N ARG A 101 -4.68 6.84 -20.19
CA ARG A 101 -4.60 7.68 -21.39
C ARG A 101 -3.33 7.43 -22.21
N THR A 102 -2.24 7.02 -21.55
CA THR A 102 -0.98 6.67 -22.21
C THR A 102 -0.86 5.19 -22.57
N GLY A 103 -1.93 4.40 -22.41
CA GLY A 103 -1.95 2.98 -22.77
C GLY A 103 -1.26 2.05 -21.76
N ILE A 104 -0.80 2.57 -20.62
CA ILE A 104 -0.14 1.80 -19.58
C ILE A 104 -1.18 0.91 -18.87
N ARG A 105 -0.78 -0.35 -18.65
CA ARG A 105 -1.51 -1.36 -17.87
C ARG A 105 -0.60 -1.88 -16.79
N PHE A 106 -1.18 -2.15 -15.63
CA PHE A 106 -0.49 -2.67 -14.47
C PHE A 106 -1.45 -3.51 -13.63
N PHE A 107 -0.91 -4.36 -12.76
CA PHE A 107 -1.63 -5.00 -11.66
C PHE A 107 -0.71 -5.09 -10.45
N GLY A 108 -1.24 -5.47 -9.28
CA GLY A 108 -0.43 -5.51 -8.07
C GLY A 108 -1.20 -5.38 -6.78
N PHE A 109 -0.47 -5.08 -5.71
CA PHE A 109 -0.98 -4.94 -4.35
C PHE A 109 -0.76 -3.54 -3.81
N ARG A 110 -1.63 -3.14 -2.88
CA ARG A 110 -1.51 -1.90 -2.13
C ARG A 110 -1.78 -2.15 -0.66
N VAL A 111 -0.88 -1.69 0.20
CA VAL A 111 -0.99 -1.75 1.64
C VAL A 111 -0.97 -0.33 2.20
N ALA A 112 -1.86 -0.02 3.16
CA ALA A 112 -1.85 1.25 3.87
C ALA A 112 -1.22 1.06 5.25
N ARG A 113 -0.36 1.98 5.68
CA ARG A 113 0.25 1.93 7.02
C ARG A 113 0.17 3.30 7.68
N PRO A 114 0.00 3.37 9.01
CA PRO A 114 0.18 4.62 9.73
C PRO A 114 1.68 4.91 9.90
N HIS A 115 2.06 6.19 9.76
CA HIS A 115 3.29 6.73 10.33
C HIS A 115 3.18 6.78 11.86
N HIS A 116 4.26 7.17 12.54
CA HIS A 116 4.32 7.30 14.00
C HIS A 116 3.31 8.31 14.55
N ASP A 117 2.91 9.29 13.76
CA ASP A 117 1.90 10.29 14.10
C ASP A 117 0.46 9.88 13.70
N GLY A 118 0.28 8.66 13.18
CA GLY A 118 -1.00 8.13 12.73
C GLY A 118 -1.40 8.49 11.30
N THR A 119 -0.61 9.31 10.59
CA THR A 119 -0.87 9.68 9.19
C THR A 119 -0.68 8.48 8.27
N LEU A 120 -1.68 8.15 7.44
CA LEU A 120 -1.57 7.03 6.52
C LEU A 120 -0.60 7.33 5.36
N TYR A 121 0.15 6.32 4.95
CA TYR A 121 0.90 6.27 3.70
C TYR A 121 0.68 4.91 3.05
N TRP A 122 0.96 4.82 1.75
CA TRP A 122 0.77 3.57 0.98
C TRP A 122 2.08 3.00 0.51
N HIS A 123 2.17 1.68 0.56
CA HIS A 123 3.09 0.91 -0.26
C HIS A 123 2.32 0.24 -1.39
N LEU A 124 2.86 0.31 -2.60
CA LEU A 124 2.30 -0.31 -3.78
C LEU A 124 3.36 -1.21 -4.40
N LEU A 125 3.03 -2.48 -4.59
CA LEU A 125 3.82 -3.40 -5.41
C LEU A 125 3.09 -3.55 -6.73
N LEU A 126 3.69 -3.05 -7.82
CA LEU A 126 3.06 -2.96 -9.13
C LEU A 126 3.89 -3.71 -10.17
N PHE A 127 3.22 -4.49 -11.01
CA PHE A 127 3.80 -5.17 -12.15
C PHE A 127 3.36 -4.49 -13.45
N MET A 128 4.31 -4.23 -14.33
CA MET A 128 4.10 -3.54 -15.61
C MET A 128 5.13 -3.97 -16.65
N ARG A 129 4.91 -3.59 -17.91
CA ARG A 129 5.91 -3.85 -18.95
C ARG A 129 7.16 -2.98 -18.74
N PRO A 130 8.38 -3.51 -18.96
CA PRO A 130 9.63 -2.77 -18.70
C PRO A 130 9.69 -1.41 -19.38
N GLU A 131 9.20 -1.29 -20.62
CA GLU A 131 9.19 -0.03 -21.37
C GLU A 131 8.29 1.06 -20.78
N HIS A 132 7.42 0.71 -19.83
CA HIS A 132 6.52 1.67 -19.19
C HIS A 132 7.07 2.22 -17.86
N VAL A 133 8.16 1.67 -17.30
CA VAL A 133 8.63 2.01 -15.95
C VAL A 133 8.86 3.51 -15.78
N ASP A 134 9.59 4.14 -16.71
CA ASP A 134 9.92 5.56 -16.61
C ASP A 134 8.66 6.42 -16.69
N ASN A 135 7.78 6.15 -17.65
CA ASN A 135 6.48 6.85 -17.77
C ASN A 135 5.59 6.64 -16.54
N VAL A 136 5.64 5.46 -15.93
CA VAL A 136 4.93 5.15 -14.69
C VAL A 136 5.45 6.04 -13.57
N ARG A 137 6.76 6.06 -13.36
CA ARG A 137 7.42 6.87 -12.33
C ARG A 137 7.17 8.36 -12.53
N ASP A 138 7.30 8.87 -13.75
CA ASP A 138 7.12 10.29 -14.07
C ASP A 138 5.69 10.76 -13.79
N LEU A 139 4.68 10.04 -14.28
CA LEU A 139 3.28 10.39 -14.06
C LEU A 139 2.87 10.25 -12.59
N PHE A 140 3.43 9.25 -11.88
CA PHE A 140 3.20 9.12 -10.46
C PHE A 140 3.81 10.30 -9.70
N CYS A 141 5.11 10.57 -9.91
CA CYS A 141 5.83 11.70 -9.35
C CYS A 141 5.08 13.01 -9.55
N TYR A 142 4.65 13.28 -10.78
CA TYR A 142 3.92 14.50 -11.12
C TYR A 142 2.66 14.67 -10.25
N HIS A 143 1.82 13.64 -10.18
CA HIS A 143 0.58 13.72 -9.42
C HIS A 143 0.80 13.69 -7.90
N SER A 144 1.79 12.97 -7.40
CA SER A 144 2.09 12.92 -5.96
C SER A 144 2.65 14.24 -5.42
N ARG A 145 3.30 15.03 -6.29
CA ARG A 145 3.98 16.29 -5.94
C ARG A 145 3.21 17.53 -6.35
N PHE A 146 1.98 17.36 -6.87
CA PHE A 146 1.18 18.46 -7.39
C PHE A 146 0.65 19.38 -6.28
N ASP A 147 0.10 18.80 -5.21
CA ASP A 147 -0.36 19.56 -4.04
C ASP A 147 0.85 19.94 -3.17
N ASP A 148 0.89 21.18 -2.67
CA ASP A 148 1.93 21.75 -1.79
C ASP A 148 3.36 21.68 -2.40
N SER A 149 3.45 21.80 -3.73
CA SER A 149 4.71 21.69 -4.50
C SER A 149 5.78 22.72 -4.11
N GLU A 150 5.36 23.88 -3.60
CA GLU A 150 6.21 24.95 -3.11
C GLU A 150 7.06 24.55 -1.90
N GLU A 151 6.68 23.47 -1.20
CA GLU A 151 7.45 22.91 -0.09
C GLU A 151 8.53 21.92 -0.55
N LEU A 152 8.49 21.47 -1.81
CA LEU A 152 9.31 20.38 -2.33
C LEU A 152 10.60 20.90 -2.97
N LEU A 153 11.33 21.71 -2.22
CA LEU A 153 12.53 22.41 -2.69
C LEU A 153 13.82 21.59 -2.56
N THR A 154 13.77 20.46 -1.83
CA THR A 154 14.93 19.60 -1.60
C THR A 154 14.70 18.19 -2.13
N PRO A 155 15.76 17.46 -2.52
CA PRO A 155 15.65 16.05 -2.90
C PRO A 155 14.96 15.20 -1.83
N GLN A 156 15.24 15.48 -0.55
CA GLN A 156 14.64 14.77 0.58
C GLN A 156 13.13 15.02 0.68
N ALA A 157 12.67 16.25 0.41
CA ALA A 157 11.23 16.56 0.41
C ALA A 157 10.53 15.88 -0.78
N LEU A 158 11.16 15.88 -1.96
CA LEU A 158 10.65 15.20 -3.15
C LEU A 158 10.53 13.68 -2.96
N GLU A 159 11.53 13.09 -2.30
CA GLU A 159 11.58 11.67 -1.96
C GLU A 159 10.57 11.32 -0.87
N ALA A 160 10.39 12.17 0.15
CA ALA A 160 9.43 11.96 1.23
C ALA A 160 7.99 11.82 0.72
N CYS A 161 7.62 12.54 -0.35
CA CYS A 161 6.29 12.44 -0.98
C CYS A 161 6.10 11.15 -1.78
N PHE A 162 7.11 10.76 -2.55
CA PHE A 162 7.06 9.59 -3.42
C PHE A 162 8.43 8.97 -3.63
N GLN A 163 8.51 7.66 -3.37
CA GLN A 163 9.68 6.83 -3.62
C GLN A 163 9.30 5.74 -4.62
N ALA A 164 10.19 5.46 -5.57
CA ALA A 164 10.07 4.33 -6.47
C ALA A 164 11.34 3.48 -6.43
N ASN A 165 11.18 2.21 -6.08
CA ASN A 165 12.27 1.25 -5.99
C ASN A 165 11.98 0.07 -6.92
N PRO A 166 12.85 -0.23 -7.89
CA PRO A 166 12.71 -1.44 -8.69
C PRO A 166 12.86 -2.67 -7.80
N ILE A 167 12.11 -3.73 -8.11
CA ILE A 167 12.28 -5.03 -7.45
C ILE A 167 13.52 -5.71 -8.04
N ASP A 168 14.50 -6.01 -7.17
CA ASP A 168 15.67 -6.79 -7.56
C ASP A 168 15.45 -8.26 -7.21
N THR A 169 15.06 -9.04 -8.22
CA THR A 169 14.78 -10.49 -8.09
C THR A 169 16.03 -11.31 -7.79
N SER A 170 17.23 -10.74 -7.90
CA SER A 170 18.47 -11.43 -7.50
C SER A 170 18.69 -11.39 -5.98
N LEU A 171 18.11 -10.41 -5.29
CA LEU A 171 18.21 -10.25 -3.84
C LEU A 171 17.05 -10.94 -3.12
N CYS A 172 15.81 -10.72 -3.57
CA CYS A 172 14.63 -11.38 -3.04
C CYS A 172 13.43 -11.30 -4.00
N SER A 173 12.42 -12.14 -3.77
CA SER A 173 11.21 -12.16 -4.60
C SER A 173 10.36 -10.91 -4.39
N ALA A 174 9.51 -10.56 -5.35
CA ALA A 174 8.56 -9.45 -5.20
C ALA A 174 7.62 -9.69 -4.00
N THR A 175 7.27 -10.95 -3.76
CA THR A 175 6.50 -11.38 -2.58
C THR A 175 7.24 -11.05 -1.27
N ASP A 176 8.55 -11.24 -1.22
CA ASP A 176 9.35 -10.93 -0.02
C ASP A 176 9.36 -9.43 0.29
N TYR A 177 9.44 -8.58 -0.74
CA TYR A 177 9.39 -7.11 -0.57
C TYR A 177 8.12 -6.65 0.17
N ILE A 178 6.96 -7.24 -0.14
CA ILE A 178 5.68 -6.82 0.47
C ILE A 178 5.30 -7.61 1.72
N ALA A 179 5.95 -8.75 1.99
CA ALA A 179 5.62 -9.68 3.07
C ALA A 179 5.56 -9.00 4.45
N LYS A 180 6.57 -8.20 4.79
CA LYS A 180 6.62 -7.43 6.07
C LYS A 180 5.40 -6.53 6.22
N TYR A 181 4.96 -5.90 5.13
CA TYR A 181 3.86 -4.94 5.14
C TYR A 181 2.49 -5.61 5.24
N ILE A 182 2.31 -6.77 4.60
CA ILE A 182 1.12 -7.61 4.77
C ILE A 182 1.03 -8.07 6.22
N SER A 183 2.12 -8.59 6.78
CA SER A 183 2.13 -9.07 8.17
C SER A 183 1.78 -7.96 9.17
N LYS A 184 2.43 -6.79 9.06
CA LYS A 184 2.13 -5.61 9.90
C LYS A 184 0.68 -5.15 9.83
N ASN A 185 -0.02 -5.42 8.74
CA ASN A 185 -1.41 -4.99 8.56
C ASN A 185 -2.46 -5.97 9.08
N ILE A 186 -2.11 -7.25 9.25
CA ILE A 186 -3.08 -8.30 9.52
C ILE A 186 -3.00 -8.79 10.97
N ASP A 187 -1.86 -9.35 11.37
CA ASP A 187 -1.70 -10.04 12.66
C ASP A 187 -0.35 -9.82 13.34
N GLY A 188 0.56 -9.06 12.71
CA GLY A 188 1.88 -8.79 13.24
C GLY A 188 2.81 -10.01 13.30
N TYR A 189 2.50 -11.07 12.57
CA TYR A 189 3.24 -12.33 12.62
C TYR A 189 4.71 -12.20 12.21
N ALA A 190 5.61 -12.84 12.97
CA ALA A 190 7.05 -12.90 12.69
C ALA A 190 7.74 -11.53 12.55
N LEU A 191 7.23 -10.51 13.25
CA LEU A 191 7.82 -9.15 13.24
C LEU A 191 8.85 -8.90 14.33
N GLY A 192 9.12 -9.87 15.22
CA GLY A 192 9.99 -9.66 16.38
C GLY A 192 9.52 -8.49 17.27
N ASP A 193 10.45 -7.85 17.97
CA ASP A 193 10.20 -6.67 18.81
C ASP A 193 10.05 -5.36 18.01
N GLU A 194 9.98 -5.40 16.67
CA GLU A 194 9.78 -4.22 15.81
C GLU A 194 8.30 -3.85 15.62
N MET A 195 7.56 -3.73 16.72
CA MET A 195 6.19 -3.19 16.74
C MET A 195 6.20 -1.68 16.97
#